data_AF-A0A2W6EDQ8-F1
#
_entry.id   AF-A0A2W6EDQ8-F1
#
_cell.length_a   1.000
_cell.length_b   1.000
_cell.length_c   1.000
_cell.angle_alpha   90.00
_cell.angle_beta   90.00
_cell.angle_gamma   90.00
#
_symmetry.space_group_name_H-M   'P 1'
#
loop_
_entity.id
_entity.type
_entity.pdbx_description
1 polymer ?
#
loop_
_entity_poly.entity_id
_entity_poly.type
_entity_poly.pdbx_seq_one_letter_code
_entity_poly.pdbx_strand_id
1 'polypeptide(L)'
;MTTLSNEILIRAPRQQVWDTLTRLDLLSAYDPGTKASVLTGEQSDGVGAQRRCEVPGGWFIERVAAWEPIQTLALELGAARFPSLRFATTTP
;
A
#
# COMPACT_ATOMS: atom_id res chain seq x y z
N MET A 1 -16.58 -8.21 -9.54
CA MET A 1 -15.45 -7.39 -9.04
C MET A 1 -16.06 -6.23 -8.28
N THR A 2 -15.72 -6.06 -7.01
CA THR A 2 -16.25 -4.96 -6.21
C THR A 2 -15.19 -3.86 -6.15
N THR A 3 -15.59 -2.62 -6.41
CA THR A 3 -14.69 -1.46 -6.38
C THR A 3 -15.09 -0.55 -5.24
N LEU A 4 -14.12 -0.13 -4.43
CA LEU A 4 -14.28 0.88 -3.38
C LEU A 4 -13.57 2.17 -3.80
N SER A 5 -14.22 3.31 -3.58
CA SER A 5 -13.64 4.63 -3.82
C SER A 5 -13.79 5.48 -2.56
N ASN A 6 -12.73 6.22 -2.22
CA ASN A 6 -12.68 7.15 -1.10
C ASN A 6 -11.89 8.38 -1.53
N GLU A 7 -12.30 9.56 -1.06
CA GLU A 7 -11.66 10.83 -1.35
C GLU A 7 -11.53 11.64 -0.04
N ILE A 8 -10.37 12.28 0.14
CA ILE A 8 -10.12 13.20 1.25
C ILE A 8 -9.45 14.47 0.72
N LEU A 9 -9.73 15.61 1.37
CA LEU A 9 -9.05 16.87 1.08
C LEU A 9 -7.83 17.03 2.00
N ILE A 10 -6.64 17.12 1.42
CA ILE A 10 -5.39 17.44 2.14
C ILE A 10 -4.98 18.87 1.80
N ARG A 11 -4.90 19.75 2.81
CA ARG A 11 -4.44 21.14 2.64
C ARG A 11 -2.92 21.23 2.63
N ALA A 12 -2.30 20.71 1.58
CA ALA A 12 -0.85 20.74 1.36
C ALA A 12 -0.51 20.83 -0.14
N PRO A 13 0.71 21.26 -0.51
CA PRO A 13 1.18 21.18 -1.89
C PRO A 13 1.12 19.74 -2.41
N ARG A 14 0.68 19.56 -3.67
CA ARG A 14 0.58 18.22 -4.30
C ARG A 14 1.90 17.45 -4.26
N GLN A 15 3.02 18.15 -4.43
CA GLN A 15 4.36 17.56 -4.35
C GLN A 15 4.63 16.95 -2.97
N GLN A 16 4.28 17.65 -1.89
CA GLN A 16 4.50 17.16 -0.53
C GLN A 16 3.67 15.90 -0.25
N VAL A 17 2.42 15.88 -0.72
CA VAL A 17 1.55 14.70 -0.62
C VAL A 17 2.17 13.54 -1.42
N TRP A 18 2.58 13.80 -2.66
CA TRP A 18 3.24 12.82 -3.51
C TRP A 18 4.50 12.23 -2.86
N ASP A 19 5.41 13.08 -2.37
CA ASP A 19 6.65 12.65 -1.73
C ASP A 19 6.38 11.82 -0.46
N THR A 20 5.29 12.10 0.25
CA THR A 20 4.88 11.33 1.43
C THR A 20 4.31 9.96 1.05
N LEU A 21 3.41 9.92 0.05
CA LEU A 21 2.74 8.68 -0.37
C LEU A 21 3.68 7.72 -1.10
N THR A 22 4.63 8.26 -1.87
CA THR A 22 5.62 7.47 -2.62
C THR A 22 6.74 6.90 -1.77
N ARG A 23 6.93 7.42 -0.55
CA ARG A 23 7.81 6.83 0.45
C ARG A 23 7.18 5.60 1.08
N LEU A 24 7.48 4.46 0.48
CA LEU A 24 6.91 3.16 0.84
C LEU A 24 7.17 2.78 2.30
N ASP A 25 8.30 3.19 2.88
CA ASP A 25 8.70 2.96 4.27
C ASP A 25 7.87 3.75 5.31
N LEU A 26 7.11 4.77 4.89
CA LEU A 26 6.42 5.70 5.81
C LEU A 26 4.96 5.35 6.11
N LEU A 27 4.41 4.24 5.61
CA LEU A 27 2.97 3.93 5.76
C LEU A 27 2.51 3.97 7.22
N SER A 28 3.29 3.41 8.15
CA SER A 28 2.95 3.39 9.57
C SER A 28 2.92 4.78 10.23
N ALA A 29 3.43 5.82 9.57
CA ALA A 29 3.35 7.18 10.08
C ALA A 29 1.98 7.84 9.85
N TYR A 30 1.18 7.34 8.90
CA TYR A 30 -0.09 7.97 8.53
C TYR A 30 -1.27 7.00 8.40
N ASP A 31 -1.04 5.69 8.25
CA ASP A 31 -2.09 4.68 8.28
C ASP A 31 -2.22 4.06 9.68
N PRO A 32 -3.30 4.34 10.43
CA PRO A 32 -3.50 3.77 11.77
C PRO A 32 -3.68 2.25 11.76
N GLY A 33 -3.97 1.63 10.60
CA GLY A 33 -4.06 0.19 10.44
C GLY A 33 -2.70 -0.52 10.36
N THR A 34 -1.62 0.21 10.12
CA THR A 34 -0.29 -0.34 9.85
C THR A 34 0.64 -0.19 11.06
N LYS A 35 1.22 -1.31 11.51
CA LYS A 35 2.23 -1.34 12.59
C LYS A 35 3.62 -1.02 12.07
N ALA A 36 3.99 -1.56 10.91
CA ALA A 36 5.27 -1.33 10.28
C ALA A 36 5.16 -1.49 8.77
N SER A 37 6.02 -0.76 8.05
CA SER A 37 6.16 -0.86 6.60
C SER A 37 7.63 -0.91 6.26
N VAL A 38 8.06 -2.02 5.66
CA VAL A 38 9.48 -2.29 5.42
C VAL A 38 9.67 -2.57 3.96
N LEU A 39 10.59 -1.84 3.31
CA LEU A 39 10.98 -2.12 1.92
C LEU A 39 11.45 -3.56 1.79
N THR A 40 11.02 -4.22 0.73
CA THR A 40 11.47 -5.57 0.38
C THR A 40 12.06 -5.53 -1.02
N GLY A 41 13.33 -5.92 -1.16
CA GLY A 41 14.08 -5.82 -2.42
C GLY A 41 15.05 -4.64 -2.43
N GLU A 42 15.66 -4.40 -3.60
CA GLU A 42 16.75 -3.43 -3.76
C GLU A 42 16.26 -2.03 -4.18
N GLN A 43 15.04 -1.92 -4.71
CA GLN A 43 14.48 -0.68 -5.23
C GLN A 43 13.53 -0.03 -4.19
N SER A 44 13.73 1.25 -3.92
CA SER A 44 12.96 2.03 -2.92
C SER A 44 11.73 2.74 -3.48
N ASP A 45 11.69 2.97 -4.78
CA ASP A 45 10.71 3.83 -5.46
C ASP A 45 10.48 3.39 -6.92
N GLY A 46 9.41 3.85 -7.56
CA GLY A 46 9.09 3.50 -8.94
C GLY A 46 8.42 2.13 -9.11
N VAL A 47 8.04 1.81 -10.35
CA VAL A 47 7.37 0.54 -10.69
C VAL A 47 8.26 -0.64 -10.32
N GLY A 48 7.70 -1.62 -9.63
CA GLY A 48 8.41 -2.80 -9.16
C GLY A 48 8.94 -2.70 -7.72
N ALA A 49 9.06 -1.51 -7.13
CA ALA A 49 9.39 -1.37 -5.71
C ALA A 49 8.34 -2.09 -4.84
N GLN A 50 8.79 -2.71 -3.74
CA GLN A 50 7.93 -3.53 -2.90
C GLN A 50 8.10 -3.17 -1.42
N ARG A 51 7.05 -3.40 -0.66
CA ARG A 51 7.08 -3.31 0.80
C ARG A 51 6.28 -4.43 1.45
N ARG A 52 6.71 -4.81 2.64
CA ARG A 52 5.99 -5.66 3.57
C ARG A 52 5.32 -4.79 4.64
N CYS A 53 4.01 -4.88 4.71
CA CYS A 53 3.18 -4.20 5.69
C CYS A 53 2.79 -5.18 6.79
N GLU A 54 3.14 -4.84 8.03
CA GLU A 54 2.70 -5.55 9.23
C GLU A 54 1.46 -4.85 9.79
N VAL A 55 0.39 -5.60 10.05
CA VAL A 55 -0.87 -5.08 10.58
C VAL A 55 -1.33 -5.89 11.79
N PRO A 56 -2.29 -5.40 12.61
CA PRO A 56 -2.91 -6.23 13.63
C PRO A 56 -3.48 -7.52 13.01
N GLY A 57 -2.99 -8.67 13.45
CA GLY A 57 -3.50 -9.97 13.02
C GLY A 57 -2.98 -10.47 11.68
N GLY A 58 -1.93 -9.89 11.09
CA GLY A 58 -1.35 -10.42 9.86
C GLY A 58 -0.31 -9.54 9.20
N TRP A 59 0.01 -9.88 7.96
CA TRP A 59 0.92 -9.12 7.11
C TRP A 59 0.56 -9.30 5.65
N PHE A 60 0.99 -8.36 4.81
CA PHE A 60 0.92 -8.47 3.36
C PHE A 60 2.13 -7.82 2.69
N ILE A 61 2.45 -8.26 1.48
CA ILE A 61 3.41 -7.62 0.59
C ILE A 61 2.61 -6.90 -0.48
N GLU A 62 3.03 -5.70 -0.84
CA GLU A 62 2.53 -5.02 -2.02
C GLU A 62 3.68 -4.50 -2.88
N ARG A 63 3.37 -4.32 -4.15
CA ARG A 63 4.30 -3.89 -5.20
C ARG A 63 3.72 -2.73 -5.96
N VAL A 64 4.54 -1.73 -6.28
CA VAL A 64 4.16 -0.63 -7.16
C VAL A 64 3.89 -1.16 -8.57
N ALA A 65 2.66 -0.99 -9.05
CA ALA A 65 2.21 -1.38 -10.38
C ALA A 65 2.16 -0.20 -11.36
N ALA A 66 1.91 1.01 -10.86
CA ALA A 66 1.98 2.25 -11.65
C ALA A 66 2.59 3.39 -10.84
N TRP A 67 3.36 4.24 -11.53
CA TRP A 67 4.04 5.39 -10.95
C TRP A 67 4.05 6.55 -11.97
N GLU A 68 3.13 7.47 -11.80
CA GLU A 68 3.01 8.68 -12.61
C GLU A 68 3.11 9.88 -11.66
N PRO A 69 4.23 10.64 -11.70
CA PRO A 69 4.48 11.72 -10.76
C PRO A 69 3.28 12.66 -10.56
N ILE A 70 2.87 12.81 -9.30
CA ILE A 70 1.83 13.75 -8.85
C ILE A 70 0.42 13.41 -9.40
N GLN A 71 0.27 12.25 -10.06
CA GLN A 71 -0.99 11.81 -10.68
C GLN A 71 -1.44 10.47 -10.14
N THR A 72 -0.60 9.45 -10.25
CA THR A 72 -1.01 8.05 -10.01
C THR A 72 0.08 7.28 -9.28
N LEU A 73 -0.25 6.72 -8.12
CA LEU A 73 0.50 5.66 -7.47
C LEU A 73 -0.44 4.47 -7.32
N ALA A 74 -0.15 3.35 -7.99
CA ALA A 74 -0.93 2.13 -7.88
C ALA A 74 -0.11 1.01 -7.24
N LEU A 75 -0.72 0.29 -6.31
CA LEU A 75 -0.12 -0.81 -5.57
C LEU A 75 -0.95 -2.07 -5.79
N GLU A 76 -0.27 -3.19 -6.02
CA GLU A 76 -0.87 -4.52 -6.11
C GLU A 76 -0.52 -5.34 -4.88
N LEU A 77 -1.53 -5.96 -4.28
CA LEU A 77 -1.34 -6.92 -3.20
C LEU A 77 -0.76 -8.23 -3.74
N GLY A 78 0.39 -8.63 -3.21
CA GLY A 78 1.03 -9.91 -3.46
C GLY A 78 0.71 -10.92 -2.36
N ALA A 79 1.76 -11.55 -1.81
CA ALA A 79 1.61 -12.53 -0.74
C ALA A 79 1.06 -11.87 0.54
N ALA A 80 0.14 -12.57 1.22
CA ALA A 80 -0.42 -12.11 2.47
C ALA A 80 -0.72 -13.27 3.43
N ARG A 81 -0.75 -12.97 4.72
CA ARG A 81 -1.13 -13.90 5.78
C ARG A 81 -1.99 -13.20 6.80
N PHE A 82 -3.24 -13.64 6.90
CA PHE A 82 -4.21 -13.16 7.88
C PHE A 82 -4.90 -14.35 8.56
N PRO A 83 -4.47 -14.77 9.76
CA PRO A 83 -5.05 -15.89 10.50
C PRO A 83 -6.58 -15.91 10.66
N SER A 84 -7.28 -14.77 10.58
CA SER A 84 -8.73 -14.67 10.79
C SER A 84 -9.56 -14.34 9.54
N LEU A 85 -8.94 -14.11 8.37
CA LEU A 85 -9.69 -13.89 7.13
C LEU A 85 -10.01 -15.24 6.47
N ARG A 86 -11.24 -15.72 6.67
CA ARG A 86 -11.81 -16.77 5.83
C ARG A 86 -12.10 -16.15 4.46
N PHE A 87 -11.28 -16.44 3.46
CA PHE A 87 -11.69 -16.20 2.08
C PHE A 87 -12.90 -17.10 1.82
N ALA A 88 -14.07 -16.51 1.62
CA ALA A 88 -15.20 -17.24 1.06
C ALA A 88 -14.82 -17.57 -0.39
N THR A 89 -14.21 -18.73 -0.62
CA THR A 89 -14.12 -19.31 -1.94
C THR A 89 -15.53 -19.70 -2.33
N THR A 90 -16.22 -18.84 -3.07
CA THR A 90 -17.39 -19.27 -3.82
C THR A 90 -16.87 -20.16 -4.94
N THR A 91 -16.84 -21.47 -4.69
CA THR A 91 -16.64 -22.48 -5.73
C THR A 91 -17.79 -22.35 -6.76
N PRO A 92 -17.52 -22.47 -8.07
CA PRO A 92 -18.54 -22.35 -9.12
C PRO A 92 -19.66 -23.40 -8.99
#